data_AF-C3YZG4-F1
#
_entry.id   AF-C3YZG4-F1
#
_cell.length_a   1.000
_cell.length_b   1.000
_cell.length_c   1.000
_cell.angle_alpha   90.00
_cell.angle_beta   90.00
_cell.angle_gamma   90.00
#
_symmetry.space_group_name_H-M   'P 1'
#
loop_
_entity.id
_entity.type
_entity.pdbx_description
1 polymer ?
#
loop_
_entity_poly.entity_id
_entity_poly.type
_entity_poly.pdbx_seq_one_letter_code
_entity_poly.pdbx_strand_id
1 'polypeptide(L)' 'ITENECQLDPSARQDCGWGGITPAECQERGCCFDSSFQDAPWCFYSTGGACI' A
#
# COMPACT_ATOMS: atom_id res chain seq x y z
N ILE A 1 18.45 -2.67 -2.95
CA ILE A 1 17.05 -2.81 -2.48
C ILE A 1 16.93 -1.94 -1.23
N THR A 2 16.67 -0.65 -1.39
CA THR A 2 16.48 0.27 -0.25
C THR A 2 15.04 0.14 0.25
N GLU A 3 14.93 -0.83 1.13
CA GLU A 3 13.93 -1.25 2.12
C GLU A 3 12.44 -0.87 2.10
N ASN A 4 11.88 0.23 1.60
CA ASN A 4 10.49 0.52 2.03
C ASN A 4 9.58 1.35 1.11
N GLU A 5 9.41 0.91 -0.13
CA GLU A 5 8.34 1.40 -1.03
C GLU A 5 6.93 1.36 -0.40
N CYS A 6 6.71 0.48 0.58
CA CYS A 6 5.44 0.36 1.31
C CYS A 6 5.38 1.11 2.66
N GLN A 7 6.43 1.79 3.13
CA GLN A 7 6.32 2.67 4.31
C GLN A 7 5.95 4.08 3.87
N LEU A 8 4.71 4.23 3.41
CA LEU A 8 4.15 5.56 3.21
C LEU A 8 3.42 5.99 4.46
N ASP A 9 3.59 7.28 4.77
CA ASP A 9 2.74 7.98 5.73
C ASP A 9 1.27 7.70 5.39
N PRO A 10 0.46 7.26 6.36
CA PRO A 10 -0.94 6.89 6.12
C PRO A 10 -1.75 7.99 5.42
N SER A 11 -1.40 9.26 5.64
CA SER A 11 -2.01 10.42 5.00
C SER A 11 -1.59 10.64 3.54
N ALA A 12 -0.45 10.10 3.12
CA ALA A 12 0.07 10.16 1.75
C ALA A 12 -0.28 8.89 0.94
N ARG A 13 -0.88 7.87 1.58
CA ARG A 13 -1.31 6.64 0.92
C ARG A 13 -2.41 6.92 -0.09
N GLN A 14 -2.18 6.55 -1.34
CA GLN A 14 -3.18 6.62 -2.39
C GLN A 14 -3.88 5.27 -2.51
N ASP A 15 -5.22 5.26 -2.54
CA ASP A 15 -5.97 4.01 -2.62
C ASP A 15 -5.59 3.22 -3.87
N CYS A 16 -5.20 1.95 -3.70
CA CYS A 16 -4.98 1.02 -4.82
C CYS A 16 -6.09 -0.04 -4.92
N GLY A 17 -6.90 -0.16 -3.87
CA GLY A 17 -8.02 -1.09 -3.77
C GLY A 17 -9.25 -0.42 -3.18
N TRP A 18 -10.14 -1.24 -2.61
CA TRP A 18 -11.38 -0.78 -1.96
C TRP A 18 -11.34 -1.06 -0.45
N GLY A 19 -12.22 -0.40 0.30
CA GLY A 19 -12.38 -0.64 1.74
C GLY A 19 -12.73 -2.10 2.03
N GLY A 20 -11.89 -2.79 2.81
CA GLY A 20 -12.06 -4.21 3.13
C GLY A 20 -11.42 -5.18 2.12
N ILE A 21 -10.60 -4.71 1.19
CA ILE A 21 -9.79 -5.58 0.32
C ILE A 21 -8.89 -6.53 1.13
N THR A 22 -8.73 -7.76 0.65
CA THR A 22 -7.84 -8.73 1.29
C THR A 22 -6.37 -8.44 0.99
N PRO A 23 -5.43 -8.85 1.85
CA PRO A 23 -4.01 -8.72 1.56
C PRO A 23 -3.60 -9.42 0.26
N ALA A 24 -4.24 -10.56 -0.06
CA ALA A 24 -3.98 -11.30 -1.29
C ALA A 24 -4.39 -10.51 -2.54
N GLU A 25 -5.62 -9.97 -2.58
CA GLU A 25 -6.09 -9.16 -3.71
C GLU A 25 -5.28 -7.86 -3.87
N CYS A 26 -4.85 -7.25 -2.77
CA CYS A 26 -4.00 -6.07 -2.84
C CYS A 26 -2.61 -6.38 -3.45
N GLN A 27 -2.00 -7.50 -3.05
CA GLN A 27 -0.71 -7.94 -3.57
C GLN A 27 -0.81 -8.41 -5.03
N GLU A 28 -1.90 -9.08 -5.42
CA GLU A 28 -2.17 -9.47 -6.81
C GLU A 28 -2.24 -8.26 -7.75
N ARG A 29 -2.72 -7.13 -7.25
CA ARG A 29 -2.75 -5.85 -7.98
C ARG A 29 -1.37 -5.18 -8.07
N GLY A 30 -0.35 -5.74 -7.40
CA GLY A 30 1.00 -5.18 -7.35
C GLY A 30 1.13 -3.98 -6.41
N CYS A 31 0.30 -3.92 -5.38
CA CYS A 31 0.27 -2.83 -4.40
C CYS A 31 0.67 -3.28 -3.00
N CYS A 32 0.88 -2.29 -2.13
CA CYS A 32 1.25 -2.49 -0.74
C CYS A 32 0.02 -2.68 0.13
N PHE A 33 0.08 -3.69 1.01
CA PHE A 33 -0.95 -3.92 2.02
C PHE A 33 -0.41 -3.62 3.42
N ASP A 34 -1.05 -2.71 4.14
CA ASP A 34 -0.75 -2.38 5.53
C ASP A 34 -2.04 -2.23 6.35
N SER A 35 -2.27 -3.19 7.25
CA SER A 35 -3.44 -3.20 8.16
C SER A 35 -3.16 -2.55 9.52
N SER A 36 -2.00 -1.88 9.65
CA SER A 36 -1.53 -1.28 10.91
C SER A 36 -2.33 -0.04 11.31
N PHE A 37 -2.98 0.63 10.35
CA PHE A 37 -3.76 1.86 10.56
C PHE A 37 -5.20 1.68 10.07
N GLN A 38 -6.18 1.87 10.96
CA GLN A 38 -7.61 1.79 10.61
C GLN A 38 -8.11 3.04 9.85
N ASP A 39 -7.47 4.19 10.06
CA ASP A 39 -7.82 5.49 9.46
C ASP A 39 -7.22 5.71 8.06
N ALA A 40 -6.55 4.70 7.50
CA ALA A 40 -5.91 4.77 6.20
C ALA A 40 -6.28 3.55 5.34
N PRO A 41 -6.29 3.68 4.00
CA PRO A 41 -6.52 2.54 3.13
C PRO A 41 -5.48 1.47 3.37
N TRP A 42 -5.93 0.24 3.61
CA TRP A 42 -5.01 -0.89 3.81
C TRP A 42 -4.27 -1.24 2.54
N CYS A 43 -4.91 -1.07 1.38
CA CYS A 43 -4.26 -1.27 0.09
C CYS A 43 -3.95 0.06 -0.58
N PHE A 44 -2.67 0.35 -0.76
CA PHE A 44 -2.22 1.62 -1.31
C PHE A 44 -1.06 1.45 -2.28
N TYR A 45 -0.93 2.42 -3.18
CA TYR A 45 0.21 2.51 -4.10
C TYR A 45 1.47 2.93 -3.37
N SER A 46 2.61 2.32 -3.68
CA SER A 46 3.92 2.81 -3.24
C SER A 46 4.29 4.09 -4.00
N THR A 47 4.43 5.21 -3.29
CA THR A 47 4.89 6.48 -3.85
C THR A 47 6.36 6.68 -3.47
N GLY A 48 7.25 5.87 -4.05
CA GLY A 48 8.64 5.77 -3.60
C GLY A 48 9.73 5.78 -4.67
N GLY A 49 9.43 5.42 -5.91
CA GLY A 49 10.29 5.70 -7.06
C GLY A 49 11.20 4.54 -7.47
N ALA A 50 10.91 4.03 -8.67
CA ALA A 50 11.69 3.07 -9.44
C ALA A 50 11.83 1.67 -8.81
N CYS A 51 10.93 0.78 -9.22
CA CYS A 51 11.33 -0.60 -9.49
C CYS A 51 12.48 -0.55 -10.53
N ILE A 52 13.72 -0.80 -10.07
CA ILE A 52 14.85 -1.28 -10.88
C ILE A 52 15.39 -2.57 -10.29
#